data_AF-A0A7K4IM89-F1
#
_entry.id   AF-A0A7K4IM89-F1
#
_cell.length_a   1.000
_cell.length_b   1.000
_cell.length_c   1.000
_cell.angle_alpha   90.00
_cell.angle_beta   90.00
_cell.angle_gamma   90.00
#
_symmetry.space_group_name_H-M   'P 1'
#
loop_
_entity.id
_entity.type
_entity.pdbx_description
1 polymer ?
#
loop_
_entity_poly.entity_id
_entity_poly.type
_entity_poly.pdbx_seq_one_letter_code
_entity_poly.pdbx_strand_id
1 'polypeptide(L)'
;MKGLTCIQAMPLCPGCRKGGGDANCKIRICALSKGVLDCSQCSQLAACKNFEELEKSHPKIKEGLIEIKNKGQAMLIRKWMDELKVKWPHCVLLCEATTK
;
A
#
# COMPACT_ATOMS: atom_id res chain seq x y z
N MET A 1 -31.56 1.97 1.06
CA MET A 1 -30.14 2.24 1.32
C MET A 1 -29.35 1.97 0.05
N LYS A 2 -28.78 2.99 -0.61
CA LYS A 2 -27.96 2.79 -1.82
C LYS A 2 -26.47 2.64 -1.51
N GLY A 3 -25.97 3.29 -0.46
CA GLY A 3 -24.54 3.31 -0.10
C GLY A 3 -23.96 1.94 0.29
N LEU A 4 -24.64 1.18 1.16
CA LEU A 4 -24.15 -0.14 1.59
C LEU A 4 -24.08 -1.12 0.41
N THR A 5 -25.10 -1.12 -0.45
CA THR A 5 -25.12 -1.94 -1.67
C THR A 5 -23.97 -1.57 -2.61
N CYS A 6 -23.65 -0.27 -2.75
CA CYS A 6 -22.49 0.17 -3.53
C CYS A 6 -21.16 -0.33 -2.95
N ILE A 7 -20.99 -0.28 -1.63
CA ILE A 7 -19.76 -0.78 -0.96
C ILE A 7 -19.62 -2.29 -1.16
N GLN A 8 -20.72 -3.04 -1.00
CA GLN A 8 -20.73 -4.50 -1.19
C GLN A 8 -20.45 -4.92 -2.65
N ALA A 9 -20.89 -4.11 -3.62
CA ALA A 9 -20.67 -4.37 -5.04
C ALA A 9 -19.29 -3.91 -5.54
N MET A 10 -18.54 -3.14 -4.75
CA MET A 10 -17.24 -2.63 -5.15
C MET A 10 -16.21 -3.78 -5.16
N PRO A 11 -15.59 -4.08 -6.30
CA PRO A 11 -14.60 -5.14 -6.37
C PRO A 11 -13.39 -4.75 -5.52
N LEU A 12 -12.92 -5.71 -4.70
CA LEU A 12 -11.68 -5.53 -3.95
C LEU A 12 -10.50 -5.40 -4.92
N CYS A 13 -9.56 -4.53 -4.59
CA CYS A 13 -8.31 -4.45 -5.33
C CYS A 13 -7.59 -5.81 -5.22
N PRO A 14 -7.30 -6.50 -6.34
CA PRO A 14 -6.63 -7.80 -6.30
C PRO A 14 -5.18 -7.68 -5.79
N GLY A 15 -4.62 -6.48 -5.79
CA GLY A 15 -3.26 -6.18 -5.44
C GLY A 15 -2.32 -6.21 -6.64
N CYS A 16 -1.21 -5.49 -6.53
CA CYS A 16 -0.25 -5.29 -7.62
C CYS A 16 0.22 -6.62 -8.22
N ARG A 17 0.73 -7.56 -7.41
CA ARG A 17 1.24 -8.85 -7.90
C ARG A 17 0.19 -9.76 -8.54
N LYS A 18 -1.10 -9.52 -8.29
CA LYS A 18 -2.22 -10.27 -8.90
C LYS A 18 -2.82 -9.56 -10.12
N GLY A 19 -2.09 -8.63 -10.72
CA GLY A 19 -2.51 -7.93 -11.95
C GLY A 19 -3.38 -6.70 -11.71
N GLY A 20 -3.47 -6.19 -10.46
CA GLY A 20 -4.14 -4.93 -10.19
C GLY A 20 -3.46 -3.73 -10.86
N GLY A 21 -4.26 -2.75 -11.27
CA GLY A 21 -3.82 -1.52 -11.92
C GLY A 21 -3.55 -1.68 -13.42
N ASP A 22 -2.75 -0.78 -13.99
CA ASP A 22 -2.38 -0.77 -15.40
C ASP A 22 -1.71 -2.09 -15.84
N ALA A 23 -2.12 -2.68 -16.97
CA ALA A 23 -1.61 -3.98 -17.47
C ALA A 23 -0.11 -3.98 -17.85
N ASN A 24 0.44 -2.81 -18.19
CA ASN A 24 1.83 -2.58 -18.58
C ASN A 24 2.65 -1.84 -17.50
N CYS A 25 2.20 -1.87 -16.23
CA CYS A 25 2.89 -1.21 -15.13
C CYS A 25 4.36 -1.68 -15.00
N LYS A 26 5.30 -0.76 -15.26
CA LYS A 26 6.76 -1.02 -15.19
C LYS A 26 7.22 -1.44 -13.80
N ILE A 27 6.64 -0.86 -12.75
CA ILE A 27 6.96 -1.20 -11.35
C ILE A 27 6.60 -2.66 -11.07
N ARG A 28 5.40 -3.10 -11.46
CA ARG A 28 4.95 -4.49 -11.28
C ARG A 28 5.84 -5.48 -12.01
N ILE A 29 6.12 -5.22 -13.29
CA ILE A 29 6.98 -6.07 -14.12
C ILE A 29 8.36 -6.21 -13.46
N CYS A 30 8.93 -5.10 -12.97
CA CYS A 30 10.21 -5.10 -12.27
C CYS A 30 10.17 -5.85 -10.92
N ALA A 31 9.10 -5.70 -10.13
CA ALA A 31 8.95 -6.40 -8.87
C ALA A 31 8.85 -7.92 -9.07
N LEU A 32 8.08 -8.35 -10.07
CA LEU A 32 7.94 -9.76 -10.44
C LEU A 32 9.26 -10.35 -10.94
N SER A 33 9.98 -9.65 -11.83
CA SER A 33 11.27 -10.14 -12.35
C SER A 33 12.35 -10.25 -11.29
N LYS A 34 12.32 -9.37 -10.28
CA LYS A 34 13.22 -9.42 -9.11
C LYS A 34 12.76 -10.37 -8.01
N GLY A 35 11.57 -10.95 -8.11
CA GLY A 35 10.99 -11.84 -7.10
C GLY A 35 10.69 -11.16 -5.76
N VAL A 36 10.60 -9.83 -5.70
CA VAL A 36 10.30 -9.11 -4.45
C VAL A 36 8.80 -9.13 -4.16
N LEU A 37 8.44 -9.35 -2.89
CA LEU A 37 7.04 -9.32 -2.47
C LEU A 37 6.46 -7.91 -2.49
N ASP A 38 7.27 -6.95 -2.06
CA ASP A 38 6.92 -5.53 -1.96
C ASP A 38 8.14 -4.66 -2.29
N CYS A 39 7.90 -3.47 -2.86
CA CYS A 39 9.00 -2.57 -3.27
C CYS A 39 9.82 -2.03 -2.09
N SER A 40 9.30 -2.03 -0.86
CA SER A 40 10.07 -1.71 0.35
C SER A 40 11.24 -2.68 0.57
N GLN A 41 11.17 -3.91 0.07
CA GLN A 41 12.22 -4.91 0.17
C GLN A 41 13.33 -4.73 -0.89
N CYS A 42 13.13 -3.85 -1.87
CA CYS A 42 14.10 -3.62 -2.94
C CYS A 42 15.28 -2.79 -2.43
N SER A 43 16.50 -3.31 -2.56
CA SER A 43 17.73 -2.58 -2.20
C SER A 43 17.98 -1.34 -3.07
N GLN A 44 17.45 -1.33 -4.29
CA GLN A 44 17.61 -0.25 -5.28
C GLN A 44 16.47 0.79 -5.25
N LEU A 45 15.57 0.73 -4.26
CA LEU A 45 14.36 1.55 -4.21
C LEU A 45 14.64 3.07 -4.36
N ALA A 46 15.64 3.59 -3.63
CA ALA A 46 15.96 5.01 -3.63
C ALA A 46 16.31 5.55 -5.03
N ALA A 47 17.04 4.78 -5.84
CA ALA A 47 17.46 5.15 -7.19
C ALA A 47 16.53 4.59 -8.29
N CYS A 48 15.37 4.03 -7.92
CA CYS A 48 14.50 3.32 -8.87
C CYS A 48 13.76 4.31 -9.78
N LYS A 49 14.09 4.29 -11.07
CA LYS A 49 13.44 5.11 -12.11
C LYS A 49 12.04 4.68 -12.49
N ASN A 50 11.66 3.43 -12.18
CA ASN A 50 10.31 2.93 -12.51
C ASN A 50 9.18 3.71 -11.80
N PHE A 51 9.52 4.46 -10.75
CA PHE A 51 8.59 5.28 -9.98
C PHE A 51 8.41 6.70 -10.52
N GLU A 52 9.21 7.15 -11.50
CA GLU A 52 9.21 8.56 -11.96
C GLU A 52 7.80 9.09 -12.29
N GLU A 53 6.98 8.30 -12.99
CA GLU A 53 5.61 8.69 -13.32
C GLU A 53 4.70 8.75 -12.09
N LEU A 54 4.87 7.78 -11.18
CA LEU A 54 4.08 7.69 -9.96
C LEU A 54 4.43 8.80 -8.97
N GLU A 55 5.68 9.24 -8.95
CA GLU A 55 6.17 10.35 -8.13
C GLU A 55 5.55 11.70 -8.52
N LYS A 56 5.10 11.88 -9.78
CA LYS A 56 4.40 13.11 -10.19
C LYS A 56 3.10 13.33 -9.42
N SER A 57 2.37 12.25 -9.14
CA SER A 57 1.10 12.28 -8.40
C SER A 57 1.27 11.95 -6.92
N HIS A 58 2.30 11.18 -6.57
CA HIS A 58 2.58 10.69 -5.22
C HIS A 58 4.05 10.90 -4.87
N PRO A 59 4.50 12.16 -4.64
CA PRO A 59 5.92 12.50 -4.52
C PRO A 59 6.63 11.80 -3.36
N LYS A 60 5.90 11.45 -2.29
CA LYS A 60 6.45 10.80 -1.09
C LYS A 60 6.39 9.28 -1.11
N ILE A 61 6.06 8.67 -2.25
CA ILE A 61 5.82 7.22 -2.30
C ILE A 61 7.07 6.39 -1.93
N LYS A 62 8.25 6.80 -2.42
CA LYS A 62 9.51 6.13 -2.06
C LYS A 62 9.85 6.31 -0.59
N GLU A 63 9.62 7.50 -0.03
CA GLU A 63 9.84 7.77 1.39
C GLU A 63 9.00 6.83 2.27
N GLY A 64 7.71 6.67 1.94
CA GLY A 64 6.83 5.75 2.66
C GLY A 64 7.28 4.29 2.56
N LEU A 65 7.72 3.84 1.38
CA LEU A 65 8.25 2.49 1.19
C LEU A 65 9.57 2.27 1.97
N ILE A 66 10.43 3.29 2.06
CA ILE A 66 11.65 3.25 2.87
C ILE A 66 11.30 3.20 4.37
N GLU A 67 10.29 3.95 4.80
CA GLU A 67 9.82 3.91 6.19
C GLU A 67 9.27 2.53 6.57
N ILE A 68 8.49 1.90 5.67
CA ILE A 68 8.00 0.52 5.82
C ILE A 68 9.17 -0.45 6.02
N LYS A 69 10.23 -0.32 5.20
CA LYS A 69 11.43 -1.14 5.31
C LYS A 69 12.11 -0.98 6.68
N ASN A 70 12.25 0.26 7.15
CA ASN A 70 13.04 0.58 8.34
C ASN A 70 12.32 0.27 9.65
N LYS A 71 11.02 0.58 9.73
CA LYS A 71 10.24 0.43 10.98
C LYS A 71 9.44 -0.87 11.04
N GLY A 72 9.19 -1.49 9.89
CA GLY A 72 8.33 -2.65 9.77
C GLY A 72 6.85 -2.26 9.70
N GLN A 73 6.13 -2.93 8.81
CA GLN A 73 4.72 -2.64 8.52
C GLN A 73 3.81 -2.73 9.76
N ALA A 74 3.98 -3.76 10.60
CA ALA A 74 3.15 -3.96 11.79
C ALA A 74 3.29 -2.84 12.82
N MET A 75 4.52 -2.31 12.99
CA MET A 75 4.77 -1.19 13.90
C MET A 75 4.08 0.09 13.40
N LEU A 76 4.17 0.36 12.09
CA LEU A 76 3.51 1.50 11.47
C LEU A 76 1.99 1.42 11.57
N ILE A 77 1.40 0.24 11.31
CA ILE A 77 -0.04 0.02 11.46
C ILE A 77 -0.47 0.33 12.88
N ARG A 78 0.24 -0.20 13.89
CA ARG A 78 -0.10 0.06 15.30
C ARG A 78 0.00 1.55 15.63
N LYS A 79 1.08 2.21 15.24
CA LYS A 79 1.26 3.65 15.42
C LYS A 79 0.09 4.45 14.82
N TRP A 80 -0.27 4.18 13.57
CA TRP A 80 -1.35 4.90 12.89
C TRP A 80 -2.72 4.57 13.49
N MET A 81 -2.96 3.34 13.94
CA MET A 81 -4.18 2.99 14.66
C MET A 81 -4.32 3.81 15.95
N ASP A 82 -3.24 3.98 16.71
CA ASP A 82 -3.25 4.76 17.95
C ASP A 82 -3.46 6.26 17.64
N GLU A 83 -2.78 6.81 16.63
CA GLU A 83 -2.96 8.20 16.18
C GLU A 83 -4.39 8.48 15.70
N LEU A 84 -5.00 7.57 14.94
CA LEU A 84 -6.35 7.73 14.42
C LEU A 84 -7.40 7.74 15.53
N LYS A 85 -7.25 6.89 16.56
CA LYS A 85 -8.15 6.85 17.73
C LYS A 85 -8.12 8.17 18.51
N VAL A 86 -6.95 8.76 18.67
CA VAL A 86 -6.79 10.04 19.38
C VAL A 86 -7.34 11.19 18.55
N LYS A 87 -7.00 11.25 17.26
CA LYS A 87 -7.40 12.36 16.38
C LYS A 87 -8.89 12.34 16.04
N TRP A 88 -9.48 11.15 15.96
CA TRP A 88 -10.88 10.95 15.56
C TRP A 88 -11.56 10.00 16.56
N PRO A 89 -11.90 10.47 17.77
CA PRO A 89 -12.42 9.61 18.84
C PRO A 89 -13.76 8.94 18.51
N HIS A 90 -14.48 9.44 17.52
CA HIS A 90 -15.75 8.87 17.05
C HIS A 90 -15.62 8.04 15.77
N CYS A 91 -14.40 7.74 15.31
CA CYS A 91 -14.22 6.88 14.13
C CYS A 91 -14.37 5.40 14.50
N VAL A 92 -15.02 4.65 13.62
CA VAL A 92 -15.01 3.18 13.68
C VAL A 92 -13.86 2.70 12.79
N LEU A 93 -12.77 2.23 13.41
CA LEU A 93 -11.68 1.58 12.70
C LEU A 93 -12.06 0.13 12.42
N LEU A 94 -12.32 -0.18 11.15
CA LEU A 94 -12.53 -1.55 10.70
C LEU A 94 -11.17 -2.21 10.49
N CYS A 95 -10.80 -3.11 11.39
CA CYS A 95 -9.60 -3.93 11.27
C CYS A 95 -10.04 -5.39 11.07
N GLU A 96 -9.67 -6.00 9.95
CA GLU A 96 -9.79 -7.45 9.82
C GLU A 96 -8.72 -8.10 10.70
N ALA A 97 -9.11 -9.02 11.57
CA ALA A 97 -8.16 -9.88 12.24
C ALA A 97 -7.52 -10.76 11.17
N THR A 98 -6.21 -10.64 10.97
CA THR A 98 -5.47 -11.55 10.09
C THR A 98 -5.47 -12.92 10.75
N THR A 99 -6.44 -13.76 10.38
CA THR A 99 -6.34 -15.21 10.59
C THR A 99 -5.09 -15.68 9.83
N LYS A 100 -4.12 -16.17 10.60
CA LYS A 100 -2.87 -16.76 10.11
C LYS A 100 -3.13 -17.92 9.17
#